data_AF-A0A257GU89-F1
#
_entry.id   AF-A0A257GU89-F1
#
_cell.length_a   1.000
_cell.length_b   1.000
_cell.length_c   1.000
_cell.angle_alpha   90.00
_cell.angle_beta   90.00
_cell.angle_gamma   90.00
#
_symmetry.space_group_name_H-M   'P 1'
#
loop_
_entity.id
_entity.type
_entity.pdbx_description
1 polymer ?
#
loop_
_entity_poly.entity_id
_entity_poly.type
_entity_poly.pdbx_seq_one_letter_code
_entity_poly.pdbx_strand_id
1 'polypeptide(L)'
;MLTPAQQAAYQADGFLVLPGFKPLDQIAALRERALQIVEAFDAGSHQAIFSTSDQARRAAGAEFLASGEGIQCFFEEEAFDAQGLL
;
A
#
# COMPACT_ATOMS: atom_id res chain seq x y z
N MET A 1 -19.44 -16.89 1.45
CA MET A 1 -18.94 -17.84 2.47
C MET A 1 -17.99 -18.81 1.78
N LEU A 2 -16.87 -19.15 2.43
CA LEU A 2 -15.87 -20.06 1.85
C LEU A 2 -16.35 -21.51 1.91
N THR A 3 -16.07 -22.29 0.86
CA THR A 3 -16.35 -23.74 0.87
C THR A 3 -15.40 -24.46 1.84
N PRO A 4 -15.74 -25.67 2.32
CA PRO A 4 -14.82 -26.47 3.13
C PRO A 4 -13.46 -26.71 2.46
N ALA A 5 -13.44 -26.89 1.15
CA ALA A 5 -12.21 -27.05 0.38
C ALA A 5 -11.36 -25.76 0.37
N GLN A 6 -12.00 -24.59 0.21
CA GLN A 6 -11.31 -23.30 0.30
C GLN A 6 -10.74 -23.04 1.70
N GLN A 7 -11.47 -23.45 2.75
CA GLN A 7 -10.98 -23.33 4.13
C GLN A 7 -9.77 -24.25 4.37
N ALA A 8 -9.80 -25.49 3.87
CA ALA A 8 -8.68 -26.42 3.97
C ALA A 8 -7.45 -25.91 3.19
N ALA A 9 -7.64 -25.38 1.98
CA ALA A 9 -6.55 -24.78 1.20
C ALA A 9 -5.92 -23.59 1.92
N TYR A 10 -6.73 -22.68 2.49
CA TYR A 10 -6.22 -21.57 3.28
C TYR A 10 -5.38 -22.02 4.49
N GLN A 11 -5.84 -23.07 5.19
CA GLN A 11 -5.10 -23.63 6.33
C GLN A 11 -3.79 -24.30 5.92
N ALA A 12 -3.76 -24.97 4.77
CA ALA A 12 -2.57 -25.66 4.27
C ALA A 12 -1.53 -24.68 3.68
N ASP A 13 -1.99 -23.70 2.91
CA ASP A 13 -1.13 -22.86 2.07
C ASP A 13 -0.82 -21.50 2.72
N GLY A 14 -1.58 -21.09 3.74
CA GLY A 14 -1.45 -19.78 4.41
C GLY A 14 -2.06 -18.61 3.63
N PHE A 15 -2.64 -18.86 2.45
CA PHE A 15 -3.36 -17.88 1.64
C PHE A 15 -4.46 -18.56 0.81
N LEU A 16 -5.33 -17.76 0.19
CA LEU A 16 -6.37 -18.26 -0.70
C LEU A 16 -6.66 -17.27 -1.83
N VAL A 17 -6.73 -17.76 -3.06
CA VAL A 17 -7.13 -16.96 -4.23
C VAL A 17 -8.65 -17.04 -4.42
N LEU A 18 -9.32 -15.89 -4.50
CA LEU A 18 -10.75 -15.77 -4.75
C LEU A 18 -11.01 -14.99 -6.05
N PRO A 19 -11.18 -15.69 -7.19
CA PRO A 19 -11.49 -15.02 -8.45
C PRO A 19 -12.81 -14.25 -8.37
N GLY A 20 -12.84 -13.03 -8.91
CA GLY A 20 -14.07 -12.23 -8.97
C GLY A 20 -14.62 -11.80 -7.60
N PHE A 21 -13.78 -11.70 -6.56
CA PHE A 21 -14.21 -11.33 -5.21
C PHE A 21 -14.93 -9.97 -5.15
N LYS A 22 -14.55 -9.05 -6.03
CA LYS A 22 -15.18 -7.72 -6.17
C LYS A 22 -15.67 -7.50 -7.60
N PRO A 23 -16.85 -6.87 -7.76
CA PRO A 23 -17.34 -6.47 -9.08
C PRO A 23 -16.50 -5.31 -9.64
N LEU A 24 -16.51 -5.16 -10.96
CA LEU A 24 -15.63 -4.22 -11.68
C LEU A 24 -15.90 -2.76 -11.32
N ASP A 25 -17.13 -2.41 -11.00
CA ASP A 25 -17.53 -1.06 -10.55
C ASP A 25 -16.92 -0.70 -9.19
N GLN A 26 -16.89 -1.62 -8.23
CA GLN A 26 -16.22 -1.42 -6.94
C GLN A 26 -14.70 -1.27 -7.10
N ILE A 27 -14.09 -2.00 -8.03
CA ILE A 27 -12.66 -1.85 -8.35
C ILE A 27 -12.39 -0.47 -8.97
N ALA A 28 -13.26 -0.03 -9.89
CA ALA A 28 -13.14 1.30 -10.51
C ALA A 28 -13.27 2.42 -9.47
N ALA A 29 -14.24 2.34 -8.56
CA ALA A 29 -14.44 3.30 -7.49
C ALA A 29 -13.24 3.37 -6.53
N LEU A 30 -12.66 2.22 -6.16
CA LEU A 30 -11.44 2.16 -5.36
C LEU A 30 -10.27 2.88 -6.05
N ARG A 31 -10.07 2.61 -7.34
CA ARG A 31 -9.01 3.24 -8.14
C ARG A 31 -9.20 4.75 -8.24
N GLU A 32 -10.42 5.21 -8.52
CA GLU A 32 -10.73 6.64 -8.57
C GLU A 32 -10.43 7.32 -7.25
N ARG A 33 -10.83 6.72 -6.12
CA ARG A 33 -10.53 7.29 -4.80
C ARG A 33 -9.03 7.33 -4.50
N ALA A 34 -8.28 6.30 -4.89
CA ALA A 34 -6.83 6.29 -4.72
C ALA A 34 -6.17 7.43 -5.51
N LEU A 35 -6.60 7.68 -6.75
CA LEU A 35 -6.09 8.80 -7.57
C LEU A 35 -6.37 10.15 -6.92
N GLN A 36 -7.56 10.36 -6.36
CA GLN A 36 -7.89 11.60 -5.65
C GLN A 36 -7.03 11.83 -4.40
N ILE A 37 -6.63 10.76 -3.70
CA ILE A 37 -5.71 10.87 -2.56
C ILE A 37 -4.33 11.30 -3.04
N VAL A 38 -3.84 10.72 -4.13
CA VAL A 38 -2.55 11.09 -4.74
C VAL A 38 -2.57 12.53 -5.25
N GLU A 39 -3.66 12.97 -5.89
CA GLU A 39 -3.80 14.35 -6.38
C GLU A 39 -3.82 15.37 -5.23
N ALA A 40 -4.40 15.00 -4.09
CA ALA A 40 -4.43 15.84 -2.89
C ALA A 40 -3.15 15.76 -2.04
N PHE A 41 -2.23 14.84 -2.36
CA PHE A 41 -1.02 14.62 -1.59
C PHE A 41 0.04 15.68 -1.94
N ASP A 42 0.53 16.39 -0.92
CA ASP A 42 1.64 17.34 -1.07
C ASP A 42 2.99 16.62 -0.97
N ALA A 43 3.49 16.19 -2.12
CA ALA A 43 4.79 15.56 -2.31
C ALA A 43 5.98 16.43 -1.86
N GLY A 44 5.81 17.75 -1.78
CA GLY A 44 6.87 18.68 -1.39
C GLY A 44 7.09 18.77 0.13
N SER A 45 6.04 18.53 0.93
CA SER A 45 6.10 18.60 2.39
C SER A 45 6.32 17.24 3.07
N HIS A 46 6.11 16.13 2.36
CA HIS A 46 6.19 14.78 2.92
C HIS A 46 6.93 13.82 1.98
N GLN A 47 8.20 13.51 2.29
CA GLN A 47 9.06 12.61 1.50
C GLN A 47 9.34 11.29 2.24
N ALA A 48 8.29 10.64 2.76
CA ALA A 48 8.45 9.35 3.41
C ALA A 48 8.67 8.26 2.35
N ILE A 49 9.82 7.59 2.39
CA ILE A 49 10.16 6.46 1.50
C ILE A 49 9.74 5.15 2.17
N PHE A 50 9.02 4.30 1.45
CA PHE A 50 8.74 2.93 1.88
C PHE A 50 9.79 1.98 1.28
N SER A 51 10.42 1.16 2.13
CA SER A 51 11.33 0.13 1.68
C SER A 51 11.31 -1.05 2.65
N THR A 52 11.60 -2.22 2.10
CA THR A 52 11.66 -3.49 2.84
C THR A 52 13.04 -3.72 3.48
N SER A 53 14.00 -2.82 3.25
CA SER A 53 15.32 -2.85 3.87
C SER A 53 15.33 -2.17 5.25
N ASP A 54 16.13 -2.71 6.17
CA ASP A 54 16.16 -2.28 7.58
C ASP A 54 16.72 -0.86 7.79
N GLN A 55 17.42 -0.30 6.79
CA GLN A 55 17.96 1.07 6.84
C GLN A 55 16.91 2.14 6.49
N ALA A 56 16.07 1.91 5.48
CA ALA A 56 15.03 2.86 5.09
C ALA A 56 13.85 2.90 6.09
N ARG A 57 13.55 1.76 6.74
CA ARG A 57 12.58 1.70 7.84
C ARG A 57 12.91 2.60 9.03
N ARG A 58 14.21 2.90 9.25
CA ARG A 58 14.68 3.84 10.28
C ARG A 58 14.56 5.30 9.84
N ALA A 59 14.64 5.58 8.52
CA ALA A 59 14.52 6.92 7.97
C ALA A 59 13.07 7.43 7.93
N ALA A 60 12.09 6.55 7.69
CA ALA A 60 10.66 6.87 7.74
C ALA A 60 10.03 6.76 9.14
N GLY A 61 10.84 6.56 10.18
CA GLY A 61 10.43 5.89 11.42
C GLY A 61 9.21 6.47 12.15
N ALA A 62 9.07 7.80 12.24
CA ALA A 62 7.95 8.40 12.98
C ALA A 62 6.67 8.44 12.14
N GLU A 63 6.79 8.80 10.87
CA GLU A 63 5.69 8.90 9.91
C GLU A 63 5.11 7.52 9.58
N PHE A 64 5.97 6.50 9.44
CA PHE A 64 5.55 5.13 9.22
C PHE A 64 4.87 4.50 10.44
N LEU A 65 5.33 4.80 11.65
CA LEU A 65 4.65 4.32 12.86
C LEU A 65 3.33 5.06 13.08
N ALA A 66 3.29 6.36 12.82
CA ALA A 66 2.08 7.17 12.91
C ALA A 66 1.03 6.77 11.85
N SER A 67 1.45 6.27 10.68
CA SER A 67 0.52 5.82 9.63
C SER A 67 -0.30 4.58 9.98
N GLY A 68 -0.08 3.97 11.15
CA GLY A 68 -1.00 2.96 11.70
C GLY A 68 -2.42 3.51 11.89
N GLU A 69 -2.55 4.83 12.02
CA GLU A 69 -3.81 5.56 12.03
C GLU A 69 -3.83 6.57 10.86
N GLY A 70 -4.96 6.66 10.14
CA GLY A 70 -5.13 7.62 9.04
C GLY A 70 -4.67 7.12 7.66
N ILE A 71 -4.36 8.05 6.77
CA ILE A 71 -3.93 7.78 5.38
C ILE A 71 -2.62 8.53 5.15
N GLN A 72 -1.57 7.79 4.78
CA GLN A 72 -0.26 8.32 4.47
C GLN A 72 0.18 7.81 3.08
N CYS A 73 0.82 8.68 2.29
CA CYS A 73 1.46 8.30 1.04
C CYS A 73 2.96 8.07 1.26
N PHE A 74 3.50 7.07 0.58
CA PHE A 74 4.92 6.75 0.61
C PHE A 74 5.46 6.68 -0.81
N PHE A 75 6.69 7.14 -0.99
CA PHE A 75 7.43 7.00 -2.23
C PHE A 75 8.16 5.66 -2.29
N GLU A 76 8.35 5.15 -3.50
CA GLU A 76 9.23 4.01 -3.75
C GLU A 76 10.69 4.36 -3.45
N GLU A 77 11.51 3.35 -3.16
CA GLU A 77 12.94 3.54 -2.84
C GLU A 77 13.72 4.25 -3.95
N GLU A 78 13.32 4.03 -5.20
CA GLU A 78 13.95 4.59 -6.40
C GLU A 78 13.18 5.81 -6.96
N ALA A 79 12.24 6.36 -6.18
CA ALA A 79 11.44 7.51 -6.63
C ALA A 79 12.24 8.81 -6.72
N PHE A 80 13.42 8.88 -6.08
CA PHE A 80 14.27 10.06 -6.07
C PHE A 80 15.58 9.78 -6.80
N ASP A 81 16.03 10.75 -7.60
CA ASP A 81 17.32 10.70 -8.26
C ASP A 81 18.49 10.88 -7.27
N ALA A 82 19.72 10.80 -7.79
CA ALA A 82 20.93 10.97 -6.98
C ALA A 82 21.10 12.39 -6.37
N GLN A 83 20.25 13.34 -6.76
CA GLN A 83 20.19 14.70 -6.22
C GLN A 83 19.04 14.86 -5.22
N GLY A 84 18.22 13.82 -4.99
CA GLY A 84 17.08 13.84 -4.08
C GLY A 84 15.83 14.49 -4.69
N LEU A 85 15.74 14.58 -6.02
CA LEU A 85 14.59 15.11 -6.74
C LEU A 85 13.71 13.97 -7.25
N LEU A 86 12.39 14.16 -7.18
CA LEU A 86 11.38 13.29 -7.79
C LEU A 86 11.46 13.28 -9.31
#